data_AF-A0A820QXV4-F1
#
_entry.id   AF-A0A820QXV4-F1
#
_cell.length_a   1.000
_cell.length_b   1.000
_cell.length_c   1.000
_cell.angle_alpha   90.00
_cell.angle_beta   90.00
_cell.angle_gamma   90.00
#
_symmetry.space_group_name_H-M   'P 1'
#
loop_
_entity.id
_entity.type
_entity.pdbx_description
1 polymer ?
#
loop_
_entity_poly.entity_id
_entity_poly.type
_entity_poly.pdbx_seq_one_letter_code
_entity_poly.pdbx_strand_id
1 'polypeptide(L)'
;TQPWETLWKQAIGNLIISLLGAIPGYYVTVFTIEHLGRKKIQIIGFTMEIILFTIIAAAFHPLKEHAEAAFVVLFVLVQFFFQFGANSTTFIIPAEVFPTRFRATAHGLSAACGKAGAILAAFGFNVIVNIGGTNAFLPQTLGIFAGIQFIGLIVTI
;
A
#
# COMPACT_ATOMS: atom_id res chain seq x y z
N THR A 1 -10.72 13.78 -24.19
CA THR A 1 -11.69 12.87 -23.53
C THR A 1 -12.62 13.70 -22.68
N GLN A 2 -13.94 13.45 -22.73
CA GLN A 2 -14.89 14.11 -21.84
C GLN A 2 -14.49 13.85 -20.38
N PRO A 3 -14.44 14.84 -19.48
CA PRO A 3 -14.04 14.66 -18.07
C PRO A 3 -14.81 13.54 -17.37
N TRP A 4 -16.09 13.38 -17.72
CA TRP A 4 -16.98 12.32 -17.23
C TRP A 4 -16.42 10.91 -17.46
N GLU A 5 -15.92 10.61 -18.66
CA GLU A 5 -15.45 9.26 -18.98
C GLU A 5 -14.16 8.90 -18.22
N THR A 6 -13.28 9.87 -18.02
CA THR A 6 -12.05 9.68 -17.24
C THR A 6 -12.37 9.36 -15.78
N LEU A 7 -13.28 10.15 -15.18
CA LEU A 7 -13.74 9.94 -13.81
C LEU A 7 -14.45 8.60 -13.65
N TRP A 8 -15.30 8.23 -14.62
CA TRP A 8 -16.01 6.95 -14.62
C TRP A 8 -15.05 5.75 -14.66
N LYS A 9 -14.05 5.78 -15.56
CA LYS A 9 -13.03 4.73 -15.65
C LYS A 9 -12.17 4.64 -14.39
N GLN A 10 -11.79 5.77 -13.80
CA GLN A 10 -11.06 5.80 -12.52
C GLN A 10 -11.90 5.23 -11.38
N ALA A 11 -13.18 5.58 -11.30
CA ALA A 11 -14.10 5.08 -10.29
C ALA A 11 -14.25 3.56 -10.38
N ILE A 12 -14.47 3.01 -11.59
CA ILE A 12 -14.56 1.57 -11.81
C ILE A 12 -13.24 0.87 -11.45
N GLY A 13 -12.10 1.42 -11.86
CA GLY A 13 -10.79 0.85 -11.55
C GLY A 13 -10.54 0.75 -10.03
N ASN A 14 -10.79 1.85 -9.31
CA ASN A 14 -10.70 1.85 -7.85
C ASN A 14 -11.69 0.87 -7.20
N LEU A 15 -12.92 0.78 -7.72
CA LEU A 15 -13.94 -0.13 -7.19
C LEU A 15 -13.50 -1.60 -7.34
N ILE A 16 -12.97 -1.98 -8.50
CA ILE A 16 -12.43 -3.33 -8.73
C ILE A 16 -11.30 -3.63 -7.74
N ILE A 17 -10.36 -2.70 -7.59
CA ILE A 17 -9.21 -2.86 -6.70
C ILE A 17 -9.66 -2.98 -5.24
N SER A 18 -10.60 -2.15 -4.79
CA SER A 18 -11.10 -2.20 -3.42
C SER A 18 -11.90 -3.47 -3.13
N LEU A 19 -12.77 -3.89 -4.05
CA LEU A 19 -13.62 -5.07 -3.86
C LEU A 19 -12.82 -6.39 -3.92
N LEU A 20 -11.85 -6.50 -4.82
CA LEU A 20 -11.07 -7.73 -5.00
C LEU A 20 -9.80 -7.79 -4.14
N GLY A 21 -9.21 -6.65 -3.81
CA GLY A 21 -7.96 -6.58 -3.04
C GLY A 21 -8.20 -6.22 -1.59
N ALA A 22 -8.68 -5.01 -1.34
CA ALA A 22 -8.73 -4.45 0.01
C ALA A 22 -9.70 -5.21 0.93
N ILE A 23 -10.94 -5.43 0.50
CA ILE A 23 -11.95 -6.10 1.33
C ILE A 23 -11.52 -7.53 1.71
N PRO A 24 -11.12 -8.40 0.77
CA PRO A 24 -10.63 -9.73 1.12
C PRO A 24 -9.40 -9.70 2.01
N GLY A 25 -8.48 -8.74 1.78
CA GLY A 25 -7.29 -8.56 2.62
C GLY A 25 -7.63 -8.34 4.09
N TYR A 26 -8.61 -7.48 4.38
CA TYR A 26 -9.10 -7.26 5.75
C TYR A 26 -9.67 -8.53 6.39
N TYR A 27 -10.54 -9.24 5.67
CA TYR A 27 -11.14 -10.48 6.20
C TYR A 27 -10.07 -11.52 6.52
N VAL A 28 -9.11 -11.70 5.61
CA VAL A 28 -7.99 -12.61 5.84
C VAL A 28 -7.17 -12.16 7.06
N THR A 29 -6.91 -10.87 7.26
CA THR A 29 -6.24 -10.42 8.50
C THR A 29 -7.04 -10.80 9.73
N VAL A 30 -8.35 -10.52 9.76
CA VAL A 30 -9.20 -10.80 10.92
C VAL A 30 -9.16 -12.29 11.31
N PHE A 31 -9.21 -13.19 10.34
CA PHE A 31 -9.13 -14.63 10.63
C PHE A 31 -7.73 -15.10 11.03
N THR A 32 -6.68 -14.46 10.49
CA THR A 32 -5.30 -14.94 10.63
C THR A 32 -4.56 -14.28 11.81
N ILE A 33 -5.04 -13.13 12.32
CA ILE A 33 -4.33 -12.33 13.33
C ILE A 33 -4.13 -13.04 14.66
N GLU A 34 -5.12 -13.82 15.08
CA GLU A 34 -5.04 -14.59 16.33
C GLU A 34 -4.16 -15.84 16.19
N HIS A 35 -4.04 -16.40 14.99
CA HIS A 35 -3.29 -17.63 14.72
C HIS A 35 -1.81 -17.39 14.38
N LEU A 36 -1.50 -16.45 13.47
CA LEU A 36 -0.13 -16.18 13.03
C LEU A 36 0.59 -15.15 13.92
N GLY A 37 -0.17 -14.31 14.64
CA GLY A 37 0.35 -13.20 15.42
C GLY A 37 0.69 -11.97 14.59
N ARG A 38 0.60 -10.80 15.24
CA ARG A 38 0.62 -9.47 14.62
C ARG A 38 1.95 -9.16 13.90
N LYS A 39 3.09 -9.47 14.53
CA LYS A 39 4.43 -9.22 13.99
C LYS A 39 4.71 -10.03 12.71
N LYS A 40 4.30 -11.30 12.66
CA LYS A 40 4.54 -12.16 11.49
C LYS A 40 3.71 -11.71 10.28
N ILE A 41 2.46 -11.31 10.51
CA ILE A 41 1.59 -10.76 9.46
C ILE A 41 2.18 -9.48 8.87
N GLN A 42 2.72 -8.60 9.71
CA GLN A 42 3.37 -7.38 9.24
C GLN A 42 4.62 -7.66 8.39
N ILE A 43 5.46 -8.61 8.82
CA ILE A 43 6.64 -9.05 8.05
C ILE A 43 6.22 -9.62 6.69
N ILE A 44 5.24 -10.53 6.67
CA ILE A 44 4.74 -11.14 5.42
C ILE A 44 4.18 -10.06 4.49
N GLY A 45 3.40 -9.11 5.03
CA GLY A 45 2.88 -7.97 4.29
C GLY A 45 3.99 -7.18 3.61
N PHE A 46 4.94 -6.64 4.38
CA PHE A 46 6.03 -5.85 3.82
C PHE A 46 6.89 -6.64 2.84
N THR A 47 7.22 -7.91 3.12
CA THR A 47 7.99 -8.74 2.18
C THR A 47 7.26 -8.92 0.85
N MET A 48 5.97 -9.25 0.88
CA MET A 48 5.18 -9.44 -0.35
C MET A 48 5.01 -8.12 -1.12
N GLU A 49 4.82 -7.01 -0.43
CA GLU A 49 4.74 -5.69 -1.05
C GLU A 49 6.04 -5.27 -1.74
N ILE A 50 7.20 -5.50 -1.10
CA ILE A 50 8.51 -5.22 -1.71
C ILE A 50 8.66 -6.01 -3.01
N ILE A 51 8.34 -7.30 -2.99
CA ILE A 51 8.44 -8.17 -4.17
C ILE A 51 7.50 -7.67 -5.28
N LEU A 52 6.22 -7.42 -4.96
CA LEU A 52 5.23 -7.01 -5.94
C LEU A 52 5.54 -5.63 -6.52
N PHE A 53 5.90 -4.64 -5.70
CA PHE A 53 6.29 -3.31 -6.19
C PHE A 53 7.56 -3.36 -7.03
N THR A 54 8.53 -4.21 -6.68
CA THR A 54 9.75 -4.39 -7.49
C THR A 54 9.42 -5.02 -8.85
N ILE A 55 8.53 -6.02 -8.89
CA ILE A 55 8.08 -6.66 -10.14
C ILE A 55 7.34 -5.63 -11.01
N ILE A 56 6.42 -4.85 -10.44
CA ILE A 56 5.68 -3.84 -11.19
C ILE A 56 6.64 -2.74 -11.69
N ALA A 57 7.60 -2.30 -10.88
CA ALA A 57 8.60 -1.31 -11.29
C ALA A 57 9.47 -1.82 -12.44
N ALA A 58 9.97 -3.06 -12.37
CA ALA A 58 10.82 -3.64 -13.41
C ALA A 58 10.07 -3.97 -14.70
N ALA A 59 8.82 -4.43 -14.59
CA ALA A 59 8.01 -4.86 -15.72
C ALA A 59 7.04 -3.78 -16.22
N PHE A 60 7.18 -2.53 -15.78
CA PHE A 60 6.22 -1.45 -16.07
C PHE A 60 6.03 -1.20 -17.58
N HIS A 61 7.12 -1.14 -18.35
CA HIS A 61 7.08 -0.89 -19.80
C HIS A 61 6.30 -1.97 -20.57
N PRO A 62 6.65 -3.28 -20.47
CA PRO A 62 5.91 -4.33 -21.19
C PRO A 62 4.48 -4.52 -20.68
N LEU A 63 4.21 -4.30 -19.37
CA LEU A 63 2.84 -4.39 -18.84
C LEU A 63 1.93 -3.31 -19.40
N LYS A 64 2.44 -2.08 -19.54
CA LYS A 64 1.65 -0.96 -20.05
C LYS A 64 1.32 -1.10 -21.54
N GLU A 65 2.21 -1.69 -22.32
CA GLU A 65 2.03 -1.80 -23.79
C GLU A 65 1.25 -3.05 -24.22
N HIS A 66 1.36 -4.16 -23.48
CA HIS A 66 0.83 -5.45 -23.95
C HIS A 66 -0.06 -6.20 -22.93
N ALA A 67 -0.13 -5.76 -21.68
CA ALA A 67 -0.77 -6.55 -20.62
C ALA A 67 -1.45 -5.69 -19.53
N GLU A 68 -2.35 -4.78 -19.93
CA GLU A 68 -3.11 -3.93 -18.99
C GLU A 68 -3.86 -4.74 -17.93
N ALA A 69 -4.44 -5.88 -18.30
CA ALA A 69 -5.13 -6.77 -17.36
C ALA A 69 -4.18 -7.36 -16.30
N ALA A 70 -2.95 -7.72 -16.68
CA ALA A 70 -1.95 -8.24 -15.74
C ALA A 70 -1.50 -7.16 -14.75
N PHE A 71 -1.38 -5.91 -15.20
CA PHE A 71 -1.10 -4.77 -14.32
C PHE A 71 -2.20 -4.59 -13.27
N VAL A 72 -3.47 -4.65 -13.66
CA VAL A 72 -4.60 -4.54 -12.72
C VAL A 72 -4.56 -5.68 -11.69
N VAL A 73 -4.30 -6.93 -12.12
CA VAL A 73 -4.21 -8.08 -11.20
C VAL A 73 -3.06 -7.92 -10.20
N LEU A 74 -1.88 -7.51 -10.66
CA LEU A 74 -0.74 -7.25 -9.78
C LEU A 74 -1.06 -6.14 -8.77
N PHE A 75 -1.76 -5.08 -9.21
CA PHE A 75 -2.15 -3.98 -8.33
C PHE A 75 -3.21 -4.40 -7.30
N VAL A 76 -4.16 -5.27 -7.69
CA VAL A 76 -5.12 -5.90 -6.77
C VAL A 76 -4.39 -6.73 -5.71
N LEU A 77 -3.38 -7.51 -6.10
CA LEU A 77 -2.56 -8.29 -5.18
C LEU A 77 -1.77 -7.39 -4.21
N VAL A 78 -1.17 -6.31 -4.71
CA VAL A 78 -0.50 -5.31 -3.84
C VAL A 78 -1.48 -4.78 -2.80
N GLN A 79 -2.68 -4.39 -3.22
CA GLN A 79 -3.70 -3.86 -2.32
C GLN A 79 -4.22 -4.89 -1.32
N PHE A 80 -4.30 -6.16 -1.74
CA PHE A 80 -4.58 -7.26 -0.84
C PHE A 80 -3.52 -7.39 0.26
N PHE A 81 -2.22 -7.43 -0.09
CA PHE A 81 -1.14 -7.60 0.88
C PHE A 81 -0.92 -6.36 1.75
N PHE A 82 -1.09 -5.15 1.20
CA PHE A 82 -1.11 -3.91 1.95
C PHE A 82 -2.17 -3.95 3.06
N GLN A 83 -3.36 -4.43 2.69
CA GLN A 83 -4.47 -4.48 3.61
C GLN A 83 -4.37 -5.64 4.61
N PHE A 84 -3.84 -6.77 4.14
CA PHE A 84 -3.60 -7.96 4.96
C PHE A 84 -2.55 -7.69 6.05
N GLY A 85 -1.46 -7.02 5.69
CA GLY A 85 -0.30 -6.80 6.53
C GLY A 85 -0.24 -5.38 7.09
N ALA A 86 0.45 -4.50 6.37
CA ALA A 86 0.92 -3.21 6.87
C ALA A 86 -0.20 -2.33 7.43
N ASN A 87 -1.34 -2.20 6.74
CA ASN A 87 -2.40 -1.30 7.17
C ASN A 87 -3.07 -1.81 8.46
N SER A 88 -3.55 -3.05 8.46
CA SER A 88 -4.27 -3.59 9.61
C SER A 88 -3.40 -3.72 10.87
N THR A 89 -2.14 -4.18 10.75
CA THR A 89 -1.29 -4.36 11.94
C THR A 89 -0.79 -3.04 12.53
N THR A 90 -0.55 -2.01 11.71
CA THR A 90 -0.10 -0.69 12.21
C THR A 90 -1.18 0.04 13.01
N PHE A 91 -2.46 -0.23 12.79
CA PHE A 91 -3.54 0.27 13.65
C PHE A 91 -3.69 -0.53 14.95
N ILE A 92 -3.48 -1.86 14.88
CA ILE A 92 -3.74 -2.77 16.01
C ILE A 92 -2.61 -2.73 17.04
N ILE A 93 -1.35 -2.71 16.60
CA ILE A 93 -0.18 -2.80 17.50
C ILE A 93 -0.14 -1.64 18.52
N PRO A 94 -0.33 -0.35 18.17
CA PRO A 94 -0.38 0.73 19.16
C PRO A 94 -1.49 0.54 20.20
N ALA A 95 -2.65 0.01 19.79
CA ALA A 95 -3.77 -0.21 20.70
C ALA A 95 -3.47 -1.31 21.74
N GLU A 96 -2.69 -2.32 21.35
CA GLU A 96 -2.29 -3.45 22.21
C GLU A 96 -1.08 -3.13 23.10
N VAL A 97 -0.11 -2.36 22.59
CA VAL A 97 1.17 -2.10 23.29
C VAL A 97 1.06 -0.99 24.35
N PHE A 98 0.20 0.02 24.12
CA PHE A 98 0.12 1.16 25.05
C PHE A 98 -0.80 0.88 26.26
N PRO A 99 -0.32 1.11 27.50
CA PRO A 99 -1.13 0.95 28.70
C PRO A 99 -2.32 1.94 28.69
N THR A 100 -3.43 1.53 29.28
CA THR A 100 -4.74 2.23 29.22
C THR A 100 -4.66 3.72 29.56
N ARG A 101 -3.76 4.12 30.46
CA ARG A 101 -3.56 5.52 30.88
C ARG A 101 -2.97 6.43 29.80
N PHE A 102 -2.16 5.90 28.89
CA PHE A 102 -1.47 6.67 27.84
C PHE A 102 -1.89 6.30 26.42
N ARG A 103 -2.76 5.29 26.29
CA ARG A 103 -3.21 4.75 24.99
C ARG A 103 -3.75 5.83 24.06
N ALA A 104 -4.60 6.74 24.56
CA ALA A 104 -5.19 7.79 23.72
C ALA A 104 -4.12 8.73 23.12
N THR A 105 -3.18 9.20 23.94
CA THR A 105 -2.11 10.10 23.49
C THR A 105 -1.12 9.42 22.56
N ALA A 106 -0.69 8.20 22.91
CA ALA A 106 0.31 7.47 22.13
C ALA A 106 -0.27 6.95 20.79
N HIS A 107 -1.52 6.47 20.80
CA HIS A 107 -2.25 6.13 19.57
C HIS A 107 -2.51 7.37 18.71
N GLY A 108 -2.89 8.50 19.34
CA GLY A 108 -3.08 9.77 18.66
C GLY A 108 -1.80 10.28 17.97
N LEU A 109 -0.65 10.18 18.63
CA LEU A 109 0.64 10.55 18.06
C LEU A 109 1.02 9.63 16.88
N SER A 110 0.84 8.32 17.05
CA SER A 110 1.08 7.34 15.97
C SER A 110 0.19 7.62 14.75
N ALA A 111 -1.10 7.91 14.96
CA ALA A 111 -2.03 8.28 13.91
C ALA A 111 -1.65 9.61 13.23
N ALA A 112 -1.16 10.59 14.00
CA ALA A 112 -0.67 11.87 13.46
C ALA A 112 0.55 11.66 12.55
N CYS A 113 1.53 10.84 12.97
CA CYS A 113 2.68 10.48 12.13
C CYS A 113 2.24 9.77 10.84
N GLY A 114 1.29 8.84 10.91
CA GLY A 114 0.73 8.17 9.74
C GLY A 114 0.07 9.13 8.75
N LYS A 115 -0.73 10.09 9.25
CA LYS A 115 -1.36 11.12 8.41
C LYS A 115 -0.34 12.08 7.79
N ALA A 116 0.67 12.50 8.55
CA ALA A 116 1.74 13.35 8.02
C ALA A 116 2.51 12.64 6.89
N GLY A 117 2.83 11.35 7.05
CA GLY A 117 3.43 10.53 6.00
C GLY A 117 2.56 10.44 4.74
N ALA A 118 1.24 10.24 4.90
CA ALA A 118 0.30 10.20 3.77
C ALA A 118 0.26 11.53 3.00
N ILE A 119 0.28 12.67 3.70
CA ILE A 119 0.32 14.00 3.08
C ILE A 119 1.62 14.17 2.28
N LEU A 120 2.77 13.86 2.88
CA LEU A 120 4.07 13.94 2.21
C LEU A 120 4.12 13.03 0.97
N ALA A 121 3.60 11.82 1.06
CA ALA A 121 3.53 10.89 -0.06
C ALA A 121 2.63 11.41 -1.19
N ALA A 122 1.46 11.98 -0.86
CA ALA A 122 0.53 12.50 -1.86
C ALA A 122 1.12 13.70 -2.65
N PHE A 123 1.75 14.64 -1.94
CA PHE A 123 2.43 15.78 -2.59
C PHE A 123 3.69 15.33 -3.33
N GLY A 124 4.51 14.49 -2.72
CA GLY A 124 5.73 13.96 -3.32
C GLY A 124 5.44 13.17 -4.60
N PHE A 125 4.41 12.31 -4.60
CA PHE A 125 4.02 11.52 -5.77
C PHE A 125 3.61 12.41 -6.95
N ASN A 126 2.80 13.45 -6.71
CA ASN A 126 2.37 14.37 -7.78
C ASN A 126 3.55 15.09 -8.46
N VAL A 127 4.58 15.42 -7.69
CA VAL A 127 5.80 16.05 -8.20
C VAL A 127 6.68 15.03 -8.92
N ILE A 128 6.96 13.89 -8.29
CA ILE A 128 7.96 12.91 -8.75
C ILE A 128 7.51 12.17 -10.02
N VAL A 129 6.22 11.86 -10.16
CA VAL A 129 5.70 11.12 -11.33
C VAL A 129 5.90 11.85 -12.66
N ASN A 130 6.01 13.18 -12.63
CA ASN A 130 6.11 14.03 -13.83
C ASN A 130 7.52 14.59 -14.07
N ILE A 131 8.49 14.29 -13.21
CA ILE A 131 9.89 14.64 -13.48
C ILE A 131 10.26 13.96 -14.80
N GLY A 132 10.90 14.67 -15.75
CA GLY A 132 11.35 14.12 -17.03
C GLY A 132 10.29 13.59 -18.03
N GLY A 133 8.99 13.84 -17.81
CA GLY A 133 7.91 13.56 -18.78
C GLY A 133 6.65 12.94 -18.15
N THR A 134 5.53 12.94 -18.88
CA THR A 134 4.24 12.41 -18.39
C THR A 134 4.35 10.90 -18.10
N ASN A 135 4.28 10.51 -16.82
CA ASN A 135 4.42 9.13 -16.32
C ASN A 135 5.78 8.47 -16.59
N ALA A 136 6.82 9.24 -16.96
CA ALA A 136 8.13 8.69 -17.28
C ALA A 136 8.86 8.14 -16.04
N PHE A 137 8.57 8.69 -14.86
CA PHE A 137 9.21 8.32 -13.59
C PHE A 137 8.33 7.42 -12.71
N LEU A 138 7.23 6.90 -13.24
CA LEU A 138 6.34 6.02 -12.50
C LEU A 138 7.03 4.71 -12.05
N PRO A 139 7.86 4.04 -12.88
CA PRO A 139 8.65 2.88 -12.43
C PRO A 139 9.56 3.18 -11.24
N GLN A 140 10.27 4.32 -11.29
CA GLN A 140 11.20 4.75 -10.25
C GLN A 140 10.46 5.13 -8.97
N THR A 141 9.29 5.76 -9.09
CA THR A 141 8.42 6.08 -7.95
C THR A 141 7.93 4.81 -7.25
N LEU A 142 7.54 3.80 -8.00
CA LEU A 142 7.16 2.49 -7.45
C LEU A 142 8.36 1.78 -6.78
N GLY A 143 9.56 1.93 -7.35
CA GLY A 143 10.81 1.49 -6.72
C GLY A 143 11.13 2.22 -5.40
N ILE A 144 10.86 3.52 -5.32
CA ILE A 144 11.00 4.30 -4.07
C ILE A 144 10.03 3.76 -3.01
N PHE A 145 8.78 3.45 -3.39
CA PHE A 145 7.85 2.82 -2.46
C PHE A 145 8.34 1.45 -1.98
N ALA A 146 8.89 0.61 -2.86
CA ALA A 146 9.52 -0.64 -2.45
C ALA A 146 10.67 -0.41 -1.46
N GLY A 147 11.49 0.63 -1.67
CA GLY A 147 12.57 1.02 -0.75
C GLY A 147 12.05 1.46 0.63
N ILE A 148 10.98 2.26 0.68
CA ILE A 148 10.35 2.67 1.94
C ILE A 148 9.77 1.46 2.67
N GLN A 149 9.13 0.53 1.95
CA GLN A 149 8.61 -0.71 2.52
C GLN A 149 9.72 -1.62 3.06
N PHE A 150 10.88 -1.65 2.41
CA PHE A 150 12.06 -2.36 2.90
C PHE A 150 12.60 -1.76 4.21
N ILE A 151 12.64 -0.44 4.33
CA ILE A 151 12.97 0.22 5.60
C ILE A 151 11.94 -0.15 6.67
N GLY A 152 10.65 -0.16 6.32
CA GLY A 152 9.57 -0.61 7.20
C GLY A 152 9.74 -2.05 7.68
N LEU A 153 10.17 -2.95 6.80
CA LEU A 153 10.50 -4.33 7.14
C LEU A 153 11.65 -4.41 8.15
N ILE A 154 12.75 -3.68 7.91
CA ILE A 154 13.91 -3.64 8.82
C ILE A 154 13.50 -3.14 10.20
N VAL A 155 12.68 -2.09 10.28
CA VAL A 155 12.19 -1.54 11.56
C VAL A 155 11.27 -2.53 12.29
N THR A 156 10.59 -3.41 11.55
CA THR A 156 9.64 -4.39 12.12
C THR A 156 10.34 -5.61 12.72
N ILE A 157 11.50 -6.01 12.16
CA ILE A 157 12.29 -7.18 12.62
C ILE A 157 12.94 -6.88 13.96
#